data_AF-A0A927F6X5-F1
#
_entry.id   AF-A0A927F6X5-F1
#
_cell.length_a   1.000
_cell.length_b   1.000
_cell.length_c   1.000
_cell.angle_alpha   90.00
_cell.angle_beta   90.00
_cell.angle_gamma   90.00
#
_symmetry.space_group_name_H-M   'P 1'
#
loop_
_entity.id
_entity.type
_entity.pdbx_description
1 polymer ?
#
loop_
_entity_poly.entity_id
_entity_poly.type
_entity_poly.pdbx_seq_one_letter_code
_entity_poly.pdbx_strand_id
1 'polypeptide(L)'
;MRSNKAKIILQAIGVAMSTTLLAAGVDSEADKLIIRTLGTGQSDFFNRQTIPTAPLPVSRPVAEWEPAAFVWINLSLGRSLQEPEVLAFYQAIAGAVSEFVPVVIGCDFDELKYWSRFEREFFKEGKFFGRRDHIHFVDTKCDSNWNRDYGPSFARGMNGELVFIDSMYREGQAEREAFGDKRSELLSQAPSQTKELFQAFRRNARRAELAPLALARHCRSRLGMAVDLTRPALVLHGGDYLSDGRRAFLSEDTLMNNGGRESALQSLFQHYFAVDELHVLEALPGRAVKHMDLSWKLLSADTAVIAEAPRKANNSGRYASNLRTKAERALSRNKHYLQTHCPDIELLDVPMPPLLHDQREEVILNIWIHVIRGACREVKVPFDNYWYVEKPGPDYPETKARVEGRLTEILGREPNFGDEGDLNLLSIHYLGESVETSIQTHVESSTVYRSYTNSVIVNAGEKGILLLLPRYRASKGEHQEDYQKMEIAVETAYRKAYPEASIRWIDSDFMARLGGALHCASITVPLP
;
A
#
# COMPACT_ATOMS: atom_id res chain seq x y z
N MET A 1 -13.64 -32.13 43.14
CA MET A 1 -12.43 -31.50 43.74
C MET A 1 -11.33 -31.10 42.73
N ARG A 2 -11.62 -30.94 41.42
CA ARG A 2 -10.64 -30.45 40.42
C ARG A 2 -10.95 -29.07 39.79
N SER A 3 -11.97 -28.34 40.28
CA SER A 3 -12.33 -27.01 39.74
C SER A 3 -11.85 -25.81 40.56
N ASN A 4 -11.27 -25.99 41.75
CA ASN A 4 -10.82 -24.87 42.60
C ASN A 4 -9.36 -24.43 42.39
N LYS A 5 -8.49 -25.26 41.78
CA LYS A 5 -7.08 -24.88 41.55
C LYS A 5 -6.91 -23.88 40.38
N ALA A 6 -7.77 -23.93 39.36
CA ALA A 6 -7.70 -23.00 38.23
C ALA A 6 -8.11 -21.56 38.61
N LYS A 7 -9.05 -21.41 39.56
CA LYS A 7 -9.52 -20.10 40.02
C LYS A 7 -8.46 -19.34 40.85
N ILE A 8 -7.67 -20.07 41.64
CA ILE A 8 -6.61 -19.49 42.48
C ILE A 8 -5.42 -19.03 41.63
N ILE A 9 -5.08 -19.75 40.55
CA ILE A 9 -4.00 -19.37 39.63
C ILE A 9 -4.37 -18.10 38.83
N LEU A 10 -5.63 -17.97 38.40
CA LEU A 10 -6.09 -16.77 37.68
C LEU A 10 -6.13 -15.52 38.58
N GLN A 11 -6.48 -15.66 39.87
CA GLN A 11 -6.42 -14.54 40.82
C GLN A 11 -4.98 -14.12 41.15
N ALA A 12 -4.04 -15.07 41.25
CA ALA A 12 -2.63 -14.77 41.50
C ALA A 12 -1.97 -14.02 40.33
N ILE A 13 -2.32 -14.37 39.08
CA ILE A 13 -1.83 -13.69 37.87
C ILE A 13 -2.40 -12.25 37.79
N GLY A 14 -3.67 -12.06 38.17
CA GLY A 14 -4.30 -10.74 38.19
C GLY A 14 -3.66 -9.78 39.20
N VAL A 15 -3.25 -10.27 40.38
CA VAL A 15 -2.61 -9.44 41.41
C VAL A 15 -1.16 -9.09 41.01
N ALA A 16 -0.41 -10.02 40.41
CA ALA A 16 0.97 -9.77 39.99
C ALA A 16 1.11 -8.78 38.82
N MET A 17 0.11 -8.69 37.94
CA MET A 17 0.09 -7.68 36.88
C MET A 17 -0.24 -6.28 37.41
N SER A 18 -1.09 -6.17 38.43
CA SER A 18 -1.47 -4.88 39.01
C SER A 18 -0.31 -4.21 39.77
N THR A 19 0.56 -4.98 40.43
CA THR A 19 1.73 -4.44 41.15
C THR A 19 2.86 -4.02 40.23
N THR A 20 3.05 -4.69 39.09
CA THR A 20 4.08 -4.32 38.11
C THR A 20 3.74 -3.02 37.36
N LEU A 21 2.45 -2.75 37.12
CA LEU A 21 1.98 -1.53 36.44
C LEU A 21 2.02 -0.28 37.33
N LEU A 22 1.84 -0.42 38.64
CA LEU A 22 2.00 0.66 39.62
C LEU A 22 3.46 1.15 39.75
N ALA A 23 4.44 0.31 39.39
CA ALA A 23 5.85 0.68 39.41
C ALA A 23 6.31 1.48 38.16
N ALA A 24 5.50 1.54 37.10
CA ALA A 24 5.86 2.15 35.82
C ALA A 24 5.33 3.58 35.62
N GLY A 25 4.61 4.16 36.59
CA GLY A 25 4.21 5.58 36.55
C GLY A 25 3.25 5.95 35.41
N VAL A 26 2.44 5.01 34.91
CA VAL A 26 1.48 5.25 33.82
C VAL A 26 0.09 5.45 34.42
N ASP A 27 -0.33 6.70 34.61
CA ASP A 27 -1.61 7.04 35.27
C ASP A 27 -2.57 7.85 34.38
N SER A 28 -2.62 7.53 33.09
CA SER A 28 -3.68 8.07 32.22
C SER A 28 -4.85 7.08 32.12
N GLU A 29 -6.07 7.55 32.39
CA GLU A 29 -7.31 6.76 32.23
C GLU A 29 -7.54 6.28 30.78
N ALA A 30 -6.85 6.87 29.80
CA ALA A 30 -6.86 6.42 28.41
C ALA A 30 -6.19 5.04 28.22
N ASP A 31 -5.14 4.75 28.99
CA ASP A 31 -4.37 3.50 28.87
C ASP A 31 -5.09 2.31 29.52
N LYS A 32 -5.89 2.56 30.56
CA LYS A 32 -6.68 1.52 31.26
C LYS A 32 -7.86 1.01 30.41
N LEU A 33 -8.35 1.80 29.44
CA LEU A 33 -9.47 1.43 28.58
C LEU A 33 -9.05 0.49 27.42
N ILE A 34 -7.80 0.58 26.95
CA ILE A 34 -7.28 -0.23 25.83
C ILE A 34 -7.00 -1.69 26.25
N ILE A 35 -6.70 -1.92 27.53
CA ILE A 35 -6.22 -3.23 28.03
C ILE A 35 -7.36 -4.24 28.30
N ARG A 36 -8.62 -3.81 28.49
CA ARG A 36 -9.71 -4.70 28.96
C ARG A 36 -10.40 -5.57 27.89
N THR A 37 -10.07 -5.45 26.61
CA THR A 37 -10.96 -5.97 25.54
C THR A 37 -10.49 -7.25 24.83
N LEU A 38 -9.38 -7.88 25.21
CA LEU A 38 -8.78 -8.93 24.36
C LEU A 38 -8.72 -10.30 25.05
N GLY A 39 -9.40 -11.28 24.45
CA GLY A 39 -9.34 -12.69 24.84
C GLY A 39 -9.34 -13.65 23.64
N THR A 40 -8.72 -14.81 23.88
CA THR A 40 -8.60 -16.06 23.10
C THR A 40 -7.31 -16.28 22.30
N GLY A 41 -6.23 -16.61 23.01
CA GLY A 41 -5.32 -17.75 22.73
C GLY A 41 -4.34 -17.64 21.55
N GLN A 42 -4.80 -17.25 20.36
CA GLN A 42 -3.94 -16.78 19.25
C GLN A 42 -4.09 -15.27 19.04
N SER A 43 -5.29 -14.70 19.26
CA SER A 43 -5.46 -13.25 19.24
C SER A 43 -4.60 -12.58 20.30
N ASP A 44 -4.42 -13.22 21.47
CA ASP A 44 -3.68 -12.64 22.59
C ASP A 44 -2.18 -12.47 22.29
N PHE A 45 -1.60 -13.29 21.41
CA PHE A 45 -0.19 -13.13 21.02
C PHE A 45 0.01 -11.95 20.07
N PHE A 46 -0.77 -11.91 18.98
CA PHE A 46 -0.74 -10.80 18.01
C PHE A 46 -1.10 -9.47 18.67
N ASN A 47 -2.14 -9.47 19.50
CA ASN A 47 -2.57 -8.27 20.21
C ASN A 47 -1.51 -7.76 21.18
N ARG A 48 -0.76 -8.65 21.85
CA ARG A 48 0.36 -8.24 22.71
C ARG A 48 1.53 -7.67 21.92
N GLN A 49 1.77 -8.21 20.73
CA GLN A 49 2.87 -7.77 19.88
C GLN A 49 2.60 -6.48 19.15
N THR A 50 1.36 -5.94 19.17
CA THR A 50 0.92 -4.72 18.46
C THR A 50 0.49 -3.59 19.40
N ILE A 51 0.66 -3.77 20.73
CA ILE A 51 0.34 -2.73 21.71
C ILE A 51 1.33 -1.56 21.54
N PRO A 52 0.84 -0.31 21.61
CA PRO A 52 1.71 0.85 21.75
C PRO A 52 2.73 0.67 22.88
N THR A 53 3.96 1.09 22.64
CA THR A 53 5.04 1.07 23.63
C THR A 53 5.42 2.49 24.00
N ALA A 54 6.12 2.67 25.12
CA ALA A 54 6.70 3.96 25.45
C ALA A 54 7.65 4.46 24.33
N PRO A 55 7.73 5.77 24.10
CA PRO A 55 8.71 6.33 23.17
C PRO A 55 10.13 6.02 23.65
N LEU A 56 11.01 5.75 22.68
CA LEU A 56 12.44 5.63 22.94
C LEU A 56 13.11 7.00 22.73
N PRO A 57 14.19 7.32 23.46
CA PRO A 57 14.95 8.54 23.22
C PRO A 57 15.55 8.53 21.81
N VAL A 58 15.07 9.42 20.95
CA VAL A 58 15.57 9.63 19.60
C VAL A 58 16.06 11.06 19.43
N SER A 59 17.09 11.25 18.61
CA SER A 59 17.69 12.55 18.31
C SER A 59 17.06 13.22 17.09
N ARG A 60 16.63 12.43 16.10
CA ARG A 60 15.95 12.90 14.88
C ARG A 60 15.40 11.72 14.05
N PRO A 61 14.43 11.95 13.16
CA PRO A 61 14.12 10.97 12.12
C PRO A 61 15.26 10.87 11.11
N VAL A 62 15.31 9.75 10.38
CA VAL A 62 16.26 9.52 9.29
C VAL A 62 15.61 9.88 7.97
N ALA A 63 16.30 10.71 7.17
CA ALA A 63 15.85 11.08 5.84
C ALA A 63 16.20 9.99 4.81
N GLU A 64 15.39 9.84 3.76
CA GLU A 64 15.56 8.75 2.78
C GLU A 64 16.88 8.82 2.00
N TRP A 65 17.42 10.02 1.79
CA TRP A 65 18.69 10.20 1.09
C TRP A 65 19.93 9.88 1.92
N GLU A 66 19.77 9.57 3.20
CA GLU A 66 20.90 9.13 4.03
C GLU A 66 21.43 7.77 3.57
N PRO A 67 22.71 7.45 3.86
CA PRO A 67 23.32 6.19 3.46
C PRO A 67 22.50 4.97 3.89
N ALA A 68 22.27 4.08 2.94
CA ALA A 68 21.45 2.88 3.08
C ALA A 68 22.30 1.66 3.44
N ALA A 69 21.86 0.88 4.42
CA ALA A 69 22.40 -0.45 4.71
C ALA A 69 21.95 -1.47 3.66
N PHE A 70 20.67 -1.40 3.27
CA PHE A 70 20.04 -2.28 2.29
C PHE A 70 18.68 -1.71 1.86
N VAL A 71 18.09 -2.26 0.81
CA VAL A 71 16.69 -2.01 0.46
C VAL A 71 15.84 -3.23 0.80
N TRP A 72 14.73 -3.01 1.49
CA TRP A 72 13.72 -4.02 1.77
C TRP A 72 12.57 -3.93 0.77
N ILE A 73 12.26 -5.05 0.12
CA ILE A 73 11.04 -5.25 -0.66
C ILE A 73 10.26 -6.43 -0.07
N ASN A 74 8.94 -6.45 -0.22
CA ASN A 74 8.13 -7.60 0.19
C ASN A 74 7.27 -8.10 -0.98
N LEU A 75 7.11 -9.41 -1.10
CA LEU A 75 6.30 -10.02 -2.17
C LEU A 75 5.66 -11.35 -1.74
N SER A 76 4.55 -11.71 -2.40
CA SER A 76 3.97 -13.07 -2.36
C SER A 76 4.65 -13.95 -3.42
N LEU A 77 5.20 -15.08 -3.00
CA LEU A 77 5.83 -16.06 -3.90
C LEU A 77 4.80 -16.63 -4.87
N GLY A 78 3.60 -16.95 -4.37
CA GLY A 78 2.51 -17.49 -5.17
C GLY A 78 2.04 -16.49 -6.22
N ARG A 79 1.79 -15.25 -5.81
CA ARG A 79 1.32 -14.19 -6.70
C ARG A 79 2.36 -13.82 -7.76
N SER A 80 3.63 -13.64 -7.39
CA SER A 80 4.69 -13.34 -8.37
C SER A 80 4.82 -14.43 -9.43
N LEU A 81 4.55 -15.69 -9.10
CA LEU A 81 4.55 -16.78 -10.09
C LEU A 81 3.31 -16.81 -10.99
N GLN A 82 2.19 -16.22 -10.55
CA GLN A 82 0.93 -16.14 -11.30
C GLN A 82 0.85 -14.87 -12.16
N GLU A 83 1.51 -13.79 -11.73
CA GLU A 83 1.55 -12.48 -12.37
C GLU A 83 3.00 -12.18 -12.79
N PRO A 84 3.43 -12.58 -14.01
CA PRO A 84 4.81 -12.40 -14.48
C PRO A 84 5.30 -10.95 -14.41
N GLU A 85 4.41 -9.98 -14.57
CA GLU A 85 4.67 -8.55 -14.47
C GLU A 85 5.10 -8.13 -13.06
N VAL A 86 4.48 -8.70 -12.02
CA VAL A 86 4.89 -8.48 -10.62
C VAL A 86 6.27 -9.04 -10.38
N LEU A 87 6.54 -10.26 -10.86
CA LEU A 87 7.87 -10.86 -10.74
C LEU A 87 8.93 -10.04 -11.46
N ALA A 88 8.65 -9.63 -12.71
CA ALA A 88 9.57 -8.82 -13.50
C ALA A 88 9.86 -7.46 -12.84
N PHE A 89 8.85 -6.83 -12.24
CA PHE A 89 9.00 -5.60 -11.47
C PHE A 89 9.99 -5.78 -10.30
N TYR A 90 9.78 -6.78 -9.44
CA TYR A 90 10.68 -7.02 -8.30
C TYR A 90 12.08 -7.49 -8.73
N GLN A 91 12.19 -8.28 -9.80
CA GLN A 91 13.49 -8.63 -10.37
C GLN A 91 14.25 -7.39 -10.86
N ALA A 92 13.55 -6.42 -11.45
CA ALA A 92 14.15 -5.19 -11.93
C ALA A 92 14.65 -4.31 -10.77
N ILE A 93 13.87 -4.17 -9.69
CA ILE A 93 14.31 -3.50 -8.46
C ILE A 93 15.53 -4.22 -7.87
N ALA A 94 15.40 -5.51 -7.58
CA ALA A 94 16.46 -6.28 -6.92
C ALA A 94 17.75 -6.32 -7.77
N GLY A 95 17.61 -6.42 -9.09
CA GLY A 95 18.74 -6.40 -10.02
C GLY A 95 19.43 -5.03 -10.04
N ALA A 96 18.69 -3.93 -10.03
CA ALA A 96 19.27 -2.58 -9.99
C ALA A 96 19.93 -2.27 -8.63
N VAL A 97 19.28 -2.61 -7.52
CA VAL A 97 19.76 -2.26 -6.18
C VAL A 97 20.96 -3.09 -5.76
N SER A 98 20.98 -4.39 -6.08
CA SER A 98 22.04 -5.31 -5.63
C SER A 98 23.44 -4.99 -6.20
N GLU A 99 23.53 -4.11 -7.20
CA GLU A 99 24.78 -3.48 -7.67
C GLU A 99 25.40 -2.56 -6.59
N PHE A 100 24.56 -1.90 -5.79
CA PHE A 100 24.92 -0.84 -4.86
C PHE A 100 24.94 -1.35 -3.41
N VAL A 101 23.80 -1.84 -2.92
CA VAL A 101 23.60 -2.32 -1.54
C VAL A 101 22.87 -3.67 -1.54
N PRO A 102 22.93 -4.45 -0.44
CA PRO A 102 22.11 -5.65 -0.31
C PRO A 102 20.61 -5.37 -0.48
N VAL A 103 19.88 -6.42 -0.87
CA VAL A 103 18.42 -6.43 -0.96
C VAL A 103 17.88 -7.48 -0.01
N VAL A 104 16.97 -7.07 0.88
CA VAL A 104 16.22 -7.99 1.75
C VAL A 104 14.84 -8.16 1.14
N ILE A 105 14.44 -9.40 0.88
CA ILE A 105 13.14 -9.77 0.35
C ILE A 105 12.33 -10.42 1.45
N GLY A 106 11.28 -9.73 1.89
CA GLY A 106 10.27 -10.27 2.77
C GLY A 106 9.26 -11.13 2.01
N CYS A 107 8.92 -12.28 2.58
CA CYS A 107 7.83 -13.12 2.09
C CYS A 107 7.24 -13.96 3.23
N ASP A 108 6.10 -14.60 2.97
CA ASP A 108 5.50 -15.57 3.88
C ASP A 108 6.11 -16.97 3.65
N PHE A 109 6.88 -17.49 4.61
CA PHE A 109 7.45 -18.84 4.48
C PHE A 109 6.38 -19.95 4.57
N ASP A 110 5.13 -19.63 4.90
CA ASP A 110 4.04 -20.62 4.74
C ASP A 110 3.78 -20.90 3.24
N GLU A 111 4.29 -20.05 2.34
CA GLU A 111 4.29 -20.23 0.87
C GLU A 111 5.49 -21.06 0.34
N LEU A 112 6.27 -21.72 1.22
CA LEU A 112 7.47 -22.48 0.82
C LEU A 112 7.21 -23.56 -0.25
N LYS A 113 5.97 -24.02 -0.43
CA LYS A 113 5.58 -24.89 -1.56
C LYS A 113 5.88 -24.29 -2.94
N TYR A 114 5.94 -22.96 -3.03
CA TYR A 114 6.29 -22.22 -4.25
C TYR A 114 7.79 -21.92 -4.35
N TRP A 115 8.55 -22.09 -3.27
CA TRP A 115 9.93 -21.61 -3.13
C TRP A 115 10.84 -22.06 -4.27
N SER A 116 10.97 -23.36 -4.53
CA SER A 116 11.90 -23.87 -5.55
C SER A 116 11.57 -23.37 -6.96
N ARG A 117 10.28 -23.18 -7.27
CA ARG A 117 9.85 -22.59 -8.55
C ARG A 117 10.14 -21.10 -8.57
N PHE A 118 9.77 -20.38 -7.51
CA PHE A 118 10.02 -18.96 -7.36
C PHE A 118 11.51 -18.65 -7.50
N GLU A 119 12.37 -19.32 -6.72
CA GLU A 119 13.81 -19.11 -6.74
C GLU A 119 14.39 -19.33 -8.14
N ARG A 120 13.97 -20.40 -8.83
CA ARG A 120 14.40 -20.67 -10.21
C ARG A 120 13.97 -19.55 -11.16
N GLU A 121 12.72 -19.10 -11.11
CA GLU A 121 12.23 -18.04 -12.01
C GLU A 121 12.81 -16.66 -11.64
N PHE A 122 12.95 -16.35 -10.34
CA PHE A 122 13.49 -15.09 -9.83
C PHE A 122 14.96 -14.90 -10.23
N PHE A 123 15.77 -15.96 -10.15
CA PHE A 123 17.17 -15.94 -10.56
C PHE A 123 17.40 -16.41 -12.00
N LYS A 124 16.35 -16.53 -12.82
CA LYS A 124 16.39 -17.19 -14.15
C LYS A 124 17.27 -16.50 -15.20
N GLU A 125 17.75 -15.31 -14.94
CA GLU A 125 18.49 -14.53 -15.91
C GLU A 125 19.82 -14.14 -15.28
N GLY A 126 20.89 -14.11 -16.08
CA GLY A 126 22.24 -13.73 -15.64
C GLY A 126 22.34 -12.34 -14.97
N LYS A 127 21.21 -11.61 -14.87
CA LYS A 127 20.99 -10.39 -14.10
C LYS A 127 21.60 -10.45 -12.69
N PHE A 128 21.55 -11.60 -12.02
CA PHE A 128 22.08 -11.76 -10.65
C PHE A 128 23.43 -12.47 -10.58
N PHE A 129 24.11 -12.70 -11.71
CA PHE A 129 25.38 -13.41 -11.72
C PHE A 129 26.41 -12.70 -10.82
N GLY A 130 27.02 -13.44 -9.90
CA GLY A 130 27.96 -12.90 -8.91
C GLY A 130 27.36 -12.05 -7.79
N ARG A 131 26.03 -11.88 -7.75
CA ARG A 131 25.34 -10.99 -6.78
C ARG A 131 24.26 -11.70 -5.94
N ARG A 132 24.14 -13.01 -6.05
CA ARG A 132 23.14 -13.78 -5.29
C ARG A 132 23.32 -13.62 -3.77
N ASP A 133 24.56 -13.47 -3.31
CA ASP A 133 24.88 -13.27 -1.89
C ASP A 133 24.47 -11.89 -1.36
N HIS A 134 24.10 -10.95 -2.25
CA HIS A 134 23.52 -9.66 -1.87
C HIS A 134 21.99 -9.72 -1.72
N ILE A 135 21.36 -10.86 -2.02
CA ILE A 135 19.91 -11.04 -1.90
C ILE A 135 19.62 -11.94 -0.69
N HIS A 136 18.97 -11.37 0.31
CA HIS A 136 18.58 -12.08 1.52
C HIS A 136 17.07 -12.26 1.58
N PHE A 137 16.60 -13.38 2.13
CA PHE A 137 15.18 -13.62 2.35
C PHE A 137 14.86 -13.62 3.83
N VAL A 138 13.73 -13.01 4.19
CA VAL A 138 13.23 -12.95 5.57
C VAL A 138 11.75 -13.32 5.60
N ASP A 139 11.40 -14.16 6.58
CA ASP A 139 10.01 -14.53 6.85
C ASP A 139 9.30 -13.37 7.55
N THR A 140 8.64 -12.50 6.79
CA THR A 140 7.83 -11.40 7.32
C THR A 140 6.42 -11.85 7.69
N LYS A 141 6.04 -13.08 7.29
CA LYS A 141 4.67 -13.60 7.28
C LYS A 141 3.70 -12.76 6.45
N CYS A 142 4.16 -11.74 5.75
CA CYS A 142 3.34 -10.82 4.97
C CYS A 142 3.47 -11.16 3.49
N ASP A 143 2.33 -11.20 2.79
CA ASP A 143 2.20 -11.46 1.35
C ASP A 143 1.83 -10.19 0.56
N SER A 144 1.80 -9.04 1.23
CA SER A 144 1.51 -7.74 0.60
C SER A 144 2.75 -7.14 -0.06
N ASN A 145 2.53 -6.53 -1.23
CA ASN A 145 3.55 -5.87 -2.03
C ASN A 145 3.91 -4.46 -1.53
N TRP A 146 3.16 -3.93 -0.56
CA TRP A 146 3.20 -2.52 -0.15
C TRP A 146 3.92 -2.29 1.17
N ASN A 147 5.15 -2.83 1.29
CA ASN A 147 5.88 -2.76 2.54
C ASN A 147 6.22 -1.34 3.00
N ARG A 148 6.22 -0.36 2.10
CA ARG A 148 6.31 1.05 2.49
C ARG A 148 5.23 1.46 3.49
N ASP A 149 4.01 0.92 3.37
CA ASP A 149 2.88 1.38 4.16
C ASP A 149 2.84 0.80 5.56
N TYR A 150 3.26 -0.45 5.70
CA TYR A 150 3.26 -1.17 6.99
C TYR A 150 4.65 -1.34 7.59
N GLY A 151 5.70 -0.95 6.87
CA GLY A 151 7.06 -1.02 7.35
C GLY A 151 7.39 0.06 8.38
N PRO A 152 8.51 -0.08 9.09
CA PRO A 152 8.91 0.90 10.08
C PRO A 152 9.34 2.20 9.40
N SER A 153 9.08 3.31 10.08
CA SER A 153 9.86 4.54 9.90
C SER A 153 11.15 4.47 10.71
N PHE A 154 12.14 5.29 10.38
CA PHE A 154 13.45 5.23 11.00
C PHE A 154 13.80 6.52 11.73
N ALA A 155 14.45 6.38 12.88
CA ALA A 155 15.04 7.47 13.65
C ALA A 155 16.44 7.10 14.15
N ARG A 156 17.25 8.11 14.47
CA ARG A 156 18.51 7.93 15.19
C ARG A 156 18.25 8.00 16.68
N GLY A 157 18.71 7.00 17.41
CA GLY A 157 18.78 7.04 18.87
C GLY A 157 19.78 8.09 19.35
N MET A 158 19.86 8.26 20.67
CA MET A 158 20.75 9.26 21.29
C MET A 158 22.23 8.90 21.16
N ASN A 159 22.58 7.62 20.96
CA ASN A 159 23.96 7.18 20.77
C ASN A 159 24.25 6.79 19.31
N GLY A 160 23.38 7.19 18.39
CA GLY A 160 23.51 6.90 16.96
C GLY A 160 22.92 5.57 16.52
N GLU A 161 22.44 4.71 17.43
CA GLU A 161 21.77 3.47 17.06
C GLU A 161 20.52 3.71 16.20
N LEU A 162 20.11 2.70 15.42
CA LEU A 162 18.92 2.80 14.60
C LEU A 162 17.67 2.44 15.41
N VAL A 163 16.67 3.31 15.40
CA VAL A 163 15.37 3.06 16.05
C VAL A 163 14.30 2.87 14.99
N PHE A 164 13.63 1.73 15.03
CA PHE A 164 12.46 1.43 14.22
C PHE A 164 11.22 1.99 14.92
N ILE A 165 10.48 2.83 14.22
CA ILE A 165 9.19 3.36 14.66
C ILE A 165 8.10 2.62 13.88
N ASP A 166 7.52 1.62 14.52
CA ASP A 166 6.54 0.69 13.98
C ASP A 166 5.14 1.26 14.21
N SER A 167 4.65 2.07 13.26
CA SER A 167 3.31 2.65 13.34
C SER A 167 2.22 1.62 13.04
N MET A 168 1.00 1.85 13.53
CA MET A 168 -0.12 0.95 13.23
C MET A 168 -0.53 1.06 11.76
N TYR A 169 -0.55 -0.08 11.07
CA TYR A 169 -1.05 -0.17 9.71
C TYR A 169 -2.55 -0.50 9.73
N ARG A 170 -3.39 0.40 9.24
CA ARG A 170 -4.84 0.15 9.11
C ARG A 170 -5.28 0.23 7.66
N GLU A 171 -5.13 -0.88 6.96
CA GLU A 171 -5.79 -1.11 5.66
C GLU A 171 -7.33 -1.07 5.74
N GLY A 172 -7.87 -0.99 6.97
CA GLY A 172 -9.30 -0.99 7.28
C GLY A 172 -10.07 0.27 6.90
N GLN A 173 -9.47 1.32 6.31
CA GLN A 173 -10.25 2.44 5.78
C GLN A 173 -11.00 2.03 4.51
N ALA A 174 -10.37 1.30 3.59
CA ALA A 174 -11.05 0.72 2.43
C ALA A 174 -12.15 -0.28 2.86
N GLU A 175 -11.91 -1.09 3.91
CA GLU A 175 -12.96 -1.95 4.48
C GLU A 175 -14.10 -1.14 5.14
N ARG A 176 -13.81 -0.05 5.85
CA ARG A 176 -14.84 0.80 6.49
C ARG A 176 -15.65 1.55 5.45
N GLU A 177 -15.01 2.06 4.41
CA GLU A 177 -15.68 2.75 3.30
C GLU A 177 -16.49 1.78 2.43
N ALA A 178 -15.99 0.56 2.19
CA ALA A 178 -16.70 -0.44 1.39
C ALA A 178 -17.92 -1.06 2.10
N PHE A 179 -17.89 -1.19 3.43
CA PHE A 179 -18.93 -1.93 4.18
C PHE A 179 -19.71 -1.10 5.21
N GLY A 180 -19.24 0.10 5.54
CA GLY A 180 -19.88 1.01 6.51
C GLY A 180 -20.20 0.37 7.86
N ASP A 181 -21.19 0.92 8.57
CA ASP A 181 -21.69 0.39 9.85
C ASP A 181 -22.48 -0.94 9.70
N LYS A 182 -22.89 -1.30 8.47
CA LYS A 182 -23.62 -2.54 8.18
C LYS A 182 -22.73 -3.77 8.04
N ARG A 183 -21.42 -3.63 8.30
CA ARG A 183 -20.41 -4.69 8.16
C ARG A 183 -20.81 -6.03 8.80
N SER A 184 -21.31 -6.02 10.03
CA SER A 184 -21.69 -7.25 10.73
C SER A 184 -22.87 -7.96 10.06
N GLU A 185 -23.84 -7.18 9.56
CA GLU A 185 -25.02 -7.68 8.87
C GLU A 185 -24.63 -8.23 7.49
N LEU A 186 -23.88 -7.45 6.70
CA LEU A 186 -23.40 -7.83 5.36
C LEU A 186 -22.51 -9.08 5.41
N LEU A 187 -21.55 -9.14 6.35
CA LEU A 187 -20.70 -10.32 6.49
C LEU A 187 -21.47 -11.55 6.97
N SER A 188 -22.52 -11.41 7.79
CA SER A 188 -23.32 -12.56 8.22
C SER A 188 -24.03 -13.23 7.04
N GLN A 189 -24.50 -12.42 6.10
CA GLN A 189 -25.24 -12.83 4.90
C GLN A 189 -24.34 -13.13 3.70
N ALA A 190 -23.05 -12.74 3.75
CA ALA A 190 -22.12 -12.94 2.64
C ALA A 190 -21.84 -14.44 2.39
N PRO A 191 -21.66 -14.83 1.11
CA PRO A 191 -21.21 -16.17 0.74
C PRO A 191 -19.91 -16.57 1.45
N SER A 192 -19.67 -17.87 1.60
CA SER A 192 -18.45 -18.42 2.24
C SER A 192 -17.16 -17.89 1.61
N GLN A 193 -17.12 -17.78 0.28
CA GLN A 193 -15.96 -17.26 -0.46
C GLN A 193 -15.65 -15.78 -0.11
N THR A 194 -16.68 -14.94 0.02
CA THR A 194 -16.50 -13.54 0.43
C THR A 194 -16.00 -13.45 1.86
N LYS A 195 -16.52 -14.31 2.76
CA LYS A 195 -16.01 -14.43 4.14
C LYS A 195 -14.54 -14.87 4.16
N GLU A 196 -14.16 -15.80 3.30
CA GLU A 196 -12.80 -16.31 3.19
C GLU A 196 -11.82 -15.25 2.65
N LEU A 197 -12.19 -14.54 1.58
CA LEU A 197 -11.42 -13.40 1.05
C LEU A 197 -11.21 -12.33 2.11
N PHE A 198 -12.26 -11.99 2.85
CA PHE A 198 -12.19 -11.02 3.93
C PHE A 198 -11.33 -11.51 5.11
N GLN A 199 -11.41 -12.79 5.45
CA GLN A 199 -10.52 -13.39 6.45
C GLN A 199 -9.07 -13.40 5.96
N ALA A 200 -8.82 -13.66 4.68
CA ALA A 200 -7.49 -13.60 4.09
C ALA A 200 -6.93 -12.18 4.18
N PHE A 201 -7.70 -11.18 3.76
CA PHE A 201 -7.33 -9.77 3.89
C PHE A 201 -6.99 -9.38 5.34
N ARG A 202 -7.83 -9.76 6.31
CA ARG A 202 -7.55 -9.51 7.73
C ARG A 202 -6.31 -10.24 8.24
N ARG A 203 -6.06 -11.47 7.78
CA ARG A 203 -4.83 -12.19 8.12
C ARG A 203 -3.63 -11.43 7.57
N ASN A 204 -3.71 -10.94 6.34
CA ASN A 204 -2.63 -10.22 5.67
C ASN A 204 -2.33 -8.89 6.37
N ALA A 205 -3.34 -8.09 6.70
CA ALA A 205 -3.15 -6.86 7.47
C ALA A 205 -2.48 -7.11 8.84
N ARG A 206 -2.91 -8.13 9.58
CA ARG A 206 -2.28 -8.51 10.87
C ARG A 206 -0.85 -9.01 10.71
N ARG A 207 -0.58 -9.69 9.59
CA ARG A 207 0.77 -10.18 9.26
C ARG A 207 1.68 -9.02 8.86
N ALA A 208 1.15 -8.03 8.14
CA ALA A 208 1.84 -6.79 7.79
C ALA A 208 2.30 -6.04 9.04
N GLU A 209 1.47 -5.95 10.09
CA GLU A 209 1.85 -5.36 11.39
C GLU A 209 3.00 -6.09 12.10
N LEU A 210 3.32 -7.34 11.75
CA LEU A 210 4.47 -8.06 12.31
C LEU A 210 5.75 -7.91 11.48
N ALA A 211 5.66 -7.39 10.26
CA ALA A 211 6.79 -7.29 9.36
C ALA A 211 7.94 -6.41 9.91
N PRO A 212 7.69 -5.25 10.55
CA PRO A 212 8.76 -4.46 11.17
C PRO A 212 9.52 -5.22 12.27
N LEU A 213 8.83 -6.02 13.08
CA LEU A 213 9.46 -6.86 14.10
C LEU A 213 10.34 -7.95 13.48
N ALA A 214 9.85 -8.61 12.43
CA ALA A 214 10.61 -9.62 11.70
C ALA A 214 11.88 -9.01 11.08
N LEU A 215 11.77 -7.82 10.49
CA LEU A 215 12.89 -7.07 9.94
C LEU A 215 13.90 -6.67 11.03
N ALA A 216 13.43 -6.10 12.15
CA ALA A 216 14.31 -5.72 13.26
C ALA A 216 15.08 -6.93 13.84
N ARG A 217 14.45 -8.11 13.87
CA ARG A 217 15.12 -9.37 14.25
C ARG A 217 16.17 -9.78 13.22
N HIS A 218 15.87 -9.64 11.94
CA HIS A 218 16.82 -9.93 10.86
C HIS A 218 18.04 -9.01 10.95
N CYS A 219 17.84 -7.69 11.09
CA CYS A 219 18.92 -6.72 11.25
C CYS A 219 19.86 -7.09 12.41
N ARG A 220 19.30 -7.40 13.58
CA ARG A 220 20.09 -7.79 14.77
C ARG A 220 20.84 -9.11 14.60
N SER A 221 20.14 -10.15 14.15
CA SER A 221 20.67 -11.52 14.16
C SER A 221 21.52 -11.89 12.96
N ARG A 222 21.27 -11.28 11.79
CA ARG A 222 21.95 -11.61 10.53
C ARG A 222 22.90 -10.52 10.06
N LEU A 223 22.56 -9.26 10.28
CA LEU A 223 23.35 -8.12 9.80
C LEU A 223 24.20 -7.47 10.92
N GLY A 224 24.01 -7.89 12.18
CA GLY A 224 24.75 -7.33 13.33
C GLY A 224 24.43 -5.86 13.61
N MET A 225 23.30 -5.35 13.13
CA MET A 225 22.89 -3.96 13.33
C MET A 225 22.22 -3.79 14.70
N ALA A 226 22.65 -2.78 15.46
CA ALA A 226 21.95 -2.35 16.66
C ALA A 226 20.64 -1.67 16.27
N VAL A 227 19.52 -2.36 16.50
CA VAL A 227 18.17 -1.89 16.16
C VAL A 227 17.26 -2.03 17.37
N ASP A 228 16.76 -0.90 17.84
CA ASP A 228 15.65 -0.83 18.78
C ASP A 228 14.32 -0.63 18.05
N LEU A 229 13.20 -0.91 18.74
CA LEU A 229 11.87 -0.79 18.17
C LEU A 229 10.92 -0.17 19.18
N THR A 230 10.17 0.84 18.75
CA THR A 230 9.05 1.44 19.46
C THR A 230 7.82 1.50 18.57
N ARG A 231 6.63 1.43 19.16
CA ARG A 231 5.34 1.49 18.47
C ARG A 231 4.48 2.62 19.06
N PRO A 232 4.24 3.72 18.33
CA PRO A 232 3.28 4.73 18.75
C PRO A 232 1.83 4.25 18.58
N ALA A 233 0.91 4.87 19.32
CA ALA A 233 -0.53 4.79 19.07
C ALA A 233 -0.94 5.67 17.86
N LEU A 234 -0.23 5.53 16.75
CA LEU A 234 -0.38 6.30 15.52
C LEU A 234 -0.76 5.36 14.37
N VAL A 235 -1.81 5.72 13.62
CA VAL A 235 -2.10 5.09 12.33
C VAL A 235 -1.34 5.86 11.27
N LEU A 236 -0.39 5.21 10.58
CA LEU A 236 0.42 5.87 9.57
C LEU A 236 0.75 4.88 8.46
N HIS A 237 0.56 5.32 7.22
CA HIS A 237 1.14 4.63 6.05
C HIS A 237 2.48 5.29 5.76
N GLY A 238 3.56 4.51 5.67
CA GLY A 238 4.89 5.09 5.44
C GLY A 238 5.03 5.82 4.09
N GLY A 239 4.18 5.55 3.10
CA GLY A 239 4.11 6.34 1.85
C GLY A 239 3.51 7.75 2.07
N ASP A 240 2.83 7.95 3.20
CA ASP A 240 2.20 9.20 3.59
C ASP A 240 2.99 9.96 4.68
N TYR A 241 4.26 9.60 4.87
CA TYR A 241 5.18 10.26 5.78
C TYR A 241 6.52 10.53 5.09
N LEU A 242 6.97 11.77 5.19
CA LEU A 242 8.30 12.19 4.77
C LEU A 242 8.94 13.03 5.87
N SER A 243 10.26 13.00 5.94
CA SER A 243 11.02 13.88 6.84
C SER A 243 12.36 14.26 6.24
N ASP A 244 12.80 15.47 6.57
CA ASP A 244 14.13 15.98 6.28
C ASP A 244 15.11 15.84 7.45
N GLY A 245 14.73 15.13 8.51
CA GLY A 245 15.50 15.02 9.74
C GLY A 245 15.09 16.03 10.82
N ARG A 246 14.21 16.98 10.54
CA ARG A 246 13.73 17.98 11.53
C ARG A 246 12.23 18.23 11.44
N ARG A 247 11.69 18.26 10.22
CA ARG A 247 10.28 18.45 9.93
C ARG A 247 9.66 17.11 9.55
N ALA A 248 8.40 16.93 9.92
CA ALA A 248 7.57 15.84 9.43
C ALA A 248 6.52 16.39 8.46
N PHE A 249 6.30 15.69 7.36
CA PHE A 249 5.27 16.02 6.38
C PHE A 249 4.32 14.83 6.24
N LEU A 250 3.02 15.10 6.27
CA LEU A 250 1.96 14.09 6.14
C LEU A 250 0.71 14.66 5.47
N SER A 251 -0.17 13.80 4.96
CA SER A 251 -1.40 14.28 4.33
C SER A 251 -2.52 14.57 5.34
N GLU A 252 -3.52 15.33 4.89
CA GLU A 252 -4.80 15.48 5.58
C GLU A 252 -5.48 14.13 5.88
N ASP A 253 -5.27 13.09 5.06
CA ASP A 253 -5.86 11.76 5.29
C ASP A 253 -5.24 11.10 6.53
N THR A 254 -3.91 11.19 6.72
CA THR A 254 -3.25 10.77 7.96
C THR A 254 -3.76 11.56 9.16
N LEU A 255 -3.94 12.88 9.04
CA LEU A 255 -4.50 13.69 10.12
C LEU A 255 -5.91 13.20 10.51
N MET A 256 -6.78 12.97 9.53
CA MET A 256 -8.15 12.52 9.75
C MET A 256 -8.22 11.10 10.33
N ASN A 257 -7.35 10.20 9.88
CA ASN A 257 -7.23 8.84 10.40
C ASN A 257 -6.78 8.77 11.87
N ASN A 258 -6.18 9.85 12.36
CA ASN A 258 -5.76 10.02 13.76
C ASN A 258 -6.64 11.01 14.53
N GLY A 259 -7.88 11.24 14.07
CA GLY A 259 -8.90 11.99 14.81
C GLY A 259 -8.93 13.50 14.54
N GLY A 260 -8.21 13.97 13.51
CA GLY A 260 -8.34 15.35 13.01
C GLY A 260 -7.76 16.44 13.92
N ARG A 261 -6.97 16.08 14.93
CA ARG A 261 -6.40 17.03 15.90
C ARG A 261 -4.91 17.23 15.66
N GLU A 262 -4.58 18.28 14.93
CA GLU A 262 -3.20 18.57 14.51
C GLU A 262 -2.23 18.71 15.68
N SER A 263 -2.60 19.41 16.76
CA SER A 263 -1.74 19.58 17.94
C SER A 263 -1.44 18.27 18.68
N ALA A 264 -2.40 17.34 18.70
CA ALA A 264 -2.19 16.01 19.27
C ALA A 264 -1.25 15.17 18.40
N LEU A 265 -1.40 15.27 17.08
CA LEU A 265 -0.53 14.61 16.12
C LEU A 265 0.90 15.16 16.18
N GLN A 266 1.05 16.48 16.17
CA GLN A 266 2.34 17.17 16.38
C GLN A 266 3.02 16.70 17.66
N SER A 267 2.27 16.62 18.77
CA SER A 267 2.82 16.14 20.05
C SER A 267 3.32 14.71 19.91
N LEU A 268 2.56 13.81 19.28
CA LEU A 268 3.00 12.43 19.06
C LEU A 268 4.29 12.37 18.23
N PHE A 269 4.36 13.12 17.13
CA PHE A 269 5.54 13.18 16.29
C PHE A 269 6.76 13.76 17.03
N GLN A 270 6.59 14.80 17.84
CA GLN A 270 7.66 15.33 18.71
C GLN A 270 8.17 14.27 19.69
N HIS A 271 7.29 13.46 20.29
CA HIS A 271 7.68 12.48 21.31
C HIS A 271 8.32 11.21 20.73
N TYR A 272 7.84 10.72 19.59
CA TYR A 272 8.32 9.45 19.00
C TYR A 272 9.37 9.62 17.90
N PHE A 273 9.34 10.74 17.18
CA PHE A 273 10.21 10.98 16.03
C PHE A 273 11.25 12.07 16.30
N ALA A 274 11.10 12.88 17.36
CA ALA A 274 11.91 14.08 17.62
C ALA A 274 11.92 15.06 16.44
N VAL A 275 10.74 15.36 15.90
CA VAL A 275 10.58 16.44 14.91
C VAL A 275 10.25 17.75 15.60
N ASP A 276 10.75 18.85 15.05
CA ASP A 276 10.50 20.21 15.50
C ASP A 276 9.09 20.66 15.07
N GLU A 277 8.74 20.41 13.80
CA GLU A 277 7.55 20.93 13.14
C GLU A 277 6.82 19.84 12.35
N LEU A 278 5.50 19.95 12.30
CA LEU A 278 4.62 19.11 11.49
C LEU A 278 3.94 19.95 10.42
N HIS A 279 4.01 19.48 9.18
CA HIS A 279 3.30 20.07 8.06
C HIS A 279 2.27 19.08 7.52
N VAL A 280 1.02 19.54 7.41
CA VAL A 280 -0.08 18.77 6.83
C VAL A 280 -0.37 19.29 5.43
N LEU A 281 -0.27 18.43 4.42
CA LEU A 281 -0.55 18.75 3.03
C LEU A 281 -1.89 18.17 2.57
N GLU A 282 -2.54 18.83 1.62
CA GLU A 282 -3.78 18.32 1.03
C GLU A 282 -3.50 17.04 0.24
N ALA A 283 -4.27 15.98 0.50
CA ALA A 283 -4.16 14.73 -0.22
C ALA A 283 -4.64 14.85 -1.68
N LEU A 284 -4.15 13.98 -2.57
CA LEU A 284 -4.74 13.88 -3.90
C LEU A 284 -6.21 13.44 -3.81
N PRO A 285 -7.12 14.02 -4.62
CA PRO A 285 -8.54 13.75 -4.53
C PRO A 285 -8.91 12.37 -5.08
N GLY A 286 -10.17 11.97 -4.88
CA GLY A 286 -10.74 10.72 -5.41
C GLY A 286 -10.53 9.53 -4.48
N ARG A 287 -10.71 8.32 -5.01
CA ARG A 287 -10.55 7.05 -4.30
C ARG A 287 -9.23 6.32 -4.59
N ALA A 288 -8.38 6.89 -5.44
CA ALA A 288 -7.03 6.40 -5.66
C ALA A 288 -6.22 6.45 -4.34
N VAL A 289 -5.06 5.80 -4.32
CA VAL A 289 -4.10 5.95 -3.23
C VAL A 289 -3.78 7.44 -3.03
N LYS A 290 -3.92 7.90 -1.79
CA LYS A 290 -3.85 9.32 -1.40
C LYS A 290 -2.52 9.71 -0.77
N HIS A 291 -1.55 8.80 -0.79
CA HIS A 291 -0.26 8.99 -0.15
C HIS A 291 0.49 10.18 -0.73
N MET A 292 1.16 10.89 0.16
CA MET A 292 1.96 12.05 -0.17
C MET A 292 3.07 11.76 -1.17
N ASP A 293 3.68 10.57 -1.14
CA ASP A 293 4.74 10.14 -2.06
C ASP A 293 4.32 10.07 -3.55
N LEU A 294 3.02 10.18 -3.86
CA LEU A 294 2.50 10.35 -5.22
C LEU A 294 2.45 11.81 -5.69
N SER A 295 2.59 12.77 -4.78
CA SER A 295 2.46 14.20 -5.06
C SER A 295 3.73 14.99 -4.78
N TRP A 296 4.58 14.50 -3.88
CA TRP A 296 5.72 15.23 -3.34
C TRP A 296 6.77 14.26 -2.79
N LYS A 297 8.05 14.59 -2.95
CA LYS A 297 9.17 13.82 -2.38
C LYS A 297 10.37 14.72 -2.12
N LEU A 298 10.97 14.61 -0.95
CA LEU A 298 12.25 15.23 -0.65
C LEU A 298 13.39 14.46 -1.34
N LEU A 299 14.26 15.17 -2.05
CA LEU A 299 15.45 14.59 -2.66
C LEU A 299 16.68 14.79 -1.77
N SER A 300 16.82 15.96 -1.16
CA SER A 300 17.90 16.30 -0.22
C SER A 300 17.33 17.18 0.90
N ALA A 301 18.21 17.67 1.78
CA ALA A 301 17.82 18.60 2.85
C ALA A 301 17.25 19.93 2.33
N ASP A 302 17.58 20.31 1.09
CA ASP A 302 17.26 21.61 0.49
C ASP A 302 16.58 21.50 -0.88
N THR A 303 16.31 20.28 -1.36
CA THR A 303 15.72 20.07 -2.69
C THR A 303 14.64 19.01 -2.62
N ALA A 304 13.55 19.24 -3.34
CA ALA A 304 12.44 18.31 -3.41
C ALA A 304 11.76 18.38 -4.78
N VAL A 305 11.01 17.33 -5.11
CA VAL A 305 10.15 17.29 -6.29
C VAL A 305 8.69 17.37 -5.89
N ILE A 306 7.93 18.18 -6.63
CA ILE A 306 6.47 18.26 -6.53
C ILE A 306 5.85 17.89 -7.86
N ALA A 307 4.81 17.07 -7.83
CA ALA A 307 4.14 16.66 -9.05
C ALA A 307 3.31 17.81 -9.63
N GLU A 308 3.37 17.97 -10.95
CA GLU A 308 2.41 18.77 -11.70
C GLU A 308 1.07 18.05 -11.80
N ALA A 309 0.02 18.79 -12.17
CA ALA A 309 -1.28 18.19 -12.41
C ALA A 309 -1.21 17.09 -13.49
N PRO A 310 -1.97 15.98 -13.35
CA PRO A 310 -2.03 14.93 -14.36
C PRO A 310 -2.35 15.52 -15.73
N ARG A 311 -1.62 15.14 -16.78
CA ARG A 311 -1.92 15.61 -18.15
C ARG A 311 -3.34 15.21 -18.59
N LYS A 312 -3.94 16.00 -19.47
CA LYS A 312 -5.23 15.67 -20.09
C LYS A 312 -5.06 14.51 -21.06
N ALA A 313 -5.76 13.40 -20.83
CA ALA A 313 -5.92 12.36 -21.84
C ALA A 313 -6.88 12.83 -22.95
N ASN A 314 -6.65 12.39 -24.19
CA ASN A 314 -7.47 12.78 -25.35
C ASN A 314 -8.96 12.40 -25.18
N ASN A 315 -9.24 11.30 -24.48
CA ASN A 315 -10.60 10.77 -24.25
C ASN A 315 -11.01 10.77 -22.77
N SER A 316 -10.58 11.78 -21.99
CA SER A 316 -10.94 11.83 -20.56
C SER A 316 -12.45 12.07 -20.38
N GLY A 317 -13.15 11.13 -19.74
CA GLY A 317 -14.54 11.32 -19.33
C GLY A 317 -14.73 12.49 -18.35
N ARG A 318 -15.99 12.82 -18.05
CA ARG A 318 -16.34 13.94 -17.15
C ARG A 318 -15.74 13.78 -15.76
N TYR A 319 -15.74 12.55 -15.22
CA TYR A 319 -15.14 12.25 -13.92
C TYR A 319 -13.64 12.51 -13.92
N ALA A 320 -12.88 11.92 -14.85
CA ALA A 320 -11.43 12.12 -14.97
C ALA A 320 -11.05 13.60 -15.16
N SER A 321 -11.85 14.35 -15.93
CA SER A 321 -11.65 15.80 -16.09
C SER A 321 -11.86 16.56 -14.78
N ASN A 322 -12.92 16.26 -14.03
CA ASN A 322 -13.18 16.88 -12.72
C ASN A 322 -12.08 16.52 -11.71
N LEU A 323 -11.70 15.24 -11.65
CA LEU A 323 -10.66 14.76 -10.76
C LEU A 323 -9.31 15.42 -11.04
N ARG A 324 -8.94 15.59 -12.33
CA ARG A 324 -7.75 16.36 -12.73
C ARG A 324 -7.80 17.79 -12.20
N THR A 325 -8.91 18.51 -12.38
CA THR A 325 -9.05 19.89 -11.89
C THR A 325 -8.94 19.97 -10.37
N LYS A 326 -9.49 18.99 -9.64
CA LYS A 326 -9.31 18.93 -8.18
C LYS A 326 -7.85 18.67 -7.81
N ALA A 327 -7.18 17.75 -8.50
CA ALA A 327 -5.76 17.42 -8.26
C ALA A 327 -4.86 18.63 -8.54
N GLU A 328 -5.11 19.36 -9.62
CA GLU A 328 -4.40 20.60 -9.96
C GLU A 328 -4.52 21.66 -8.85
N ARG A 329 -5.71 21.80 -8.26
CA ARG A 329 -5.94 22.71 -7.13
C ARG A 329 -5.16 22.28 -5.89
N ALA A 330 -5.24 20.99 -5.53
CA ALA A 330 -4.54 20.44 -4.37
C ALA A 330 -3.01 20.62 -4.50
N LEU A 331 -2.44 20.23 -5.64
CA LEU A 331 -1.01 20.37 -5.93
C LEU A 331 -0.56 21.83 -5.91
N SER A 332 -1.35 22.74 -6.49
CA SER A 332 -1.05 24.18 -6.47
C SER A 332 -1.06 24.76 -5.04
N ARG A 333 -2.03 24.34 -4.21
CA ARG A 333 -2.11 24.76 -2.81
C ARG A 333 -0.93 24.21 -2.00
N ASN A 334 -0.61 22.93 -2.16
CA ASN A 334 0.54 22.31 -1.50
C ASN A 334 1.85 23.00 -1.90
N LYS A 335 2.05 23.27 -3.19
CA LYS A 335 3.22 24.00 -3.67
C LYS A 335 3.34 25.37 -3.02
N HIS A 336 2.26 26.15 -3.03
CA HIS A 336 2.25 27.47 -2.42
C HIS A 336 2.51 27.41 -0.90
N TYR A 337 1.89 26.46 -0.21
CA TYR A 337 2.10 26.23 1.22
C TYR A 337 3.57 25.92 1.52
N LEU A 338 4.18 24.98 0.78
CA LEU A 338 5.58 24.59 0.95
C LEU A 338 6.54 25.75 0.64
N GLN A 339 6.30 26.54 -0.41
CA GLN A 339 7.11 27.73 -0.70
C GLN A 339 7.05 28.78 0.41
N THR A 340 5.94 28.84 1.15
CA THR A 340 5.73 29.82 2.23
C THR A 340 6.34 29.34 3.54
N HIS A 341 6.13 28.08 3.90
CA HIS A 341 6.50 27.54 5.22
C HIS A 341 7.84 26.78 5.22
N CYS A 342 8.34 26.40 4.05
CA CYS A 342 9.62 25.73 3.85
C CYS A 342 10.44 26.43 2.76
N PRO A 343 10.69 27.75 2.87
CA PRO A 343 11.35 28.53 1.81
C PRO A 343 12.81 28.12 1.57
N ASP A 344 13.39 27.35 2.48
CA ASP A 344 14.72 26.75 2.39
C ASP A 344 14.77 25.49 1.50
N ILE A 345 13.62 24.94 1.10
CA ILE A 345 13.52 23.80 0.19
C ILE A 345 13.20 24.30 -1.23
N GLU A 346 14.11 24.06 -2.16
CA GLU A 346 13.88 24.26 -3.58
C GLU A 346 12.90 23.20 -4.12
N LEU A 347 11.76 23.65 -4.66
CA LEU A 347 10.77 22.78 -5.27
C LEU A 347 11.00 22.67 -6.79
N LEU A 348 11.17 21.44 -7.26
CA LEU A 348 11.32 21.09 -8.67
C LEU A 348 10.04 20.45 -9.18
N ASP A 349 9.47 20.99 -10.26
CA ASP A 349 8.28 20.41 -10.87
C ASP A 349 8.62 19.14 -11.64
N VAL A 350 7.83 18.08 -11.43
CA VAL A 350 7.88 16.86 -12.24
C VAL A 350 6.53 16.60 -12.89
N PRO A 351 6.48 16.34 -14.21
CA PRO A 351 5.21 16.12 -14.89
C PRO A 351 4.51 14.87 -14.36
N MET A 352 3.19 14.84 -14.37
CA MET A 352 2.42 13.64 -14.05
C MET A 352 1.72 13.10 -15.32
N PRO A 353 1.88 11.80 -15.65
CA PRO A 353 1.10 11.18 -16.72
C PRO A 353 -0.41 11.35 -16.52
N PRO A 354 -1.22 11.18 -17.59
CA PRO A 354 -2.67 11.18 -17.44
C PRO A 354 -3.15 10.11 -16.45
N LEU A 355 -4.31 10.36 -15.83
CA LEU A 355 -4.96 9.41 -14.93
C LEU A 355 -5.22 8.07 -15.63
N LEU A 356 -4.77 6.99 -15.02
CA LEU A 356 -5.10 5.65 -15.49
C LEU A 356 -6.49 5.27 -14.98
N HIS A 357 -7.34 4.74 -15.85
CA HIS A 357 -8.65 4.23 -15.49
C HIS A 357 -9.05 3.15 -16.49
N ASP A 358 -9.91 2.25 -16.04
CA ASP A 358 -10.47 1.22 -16.90
C ASP A 358 -11.25 1.86 -18.05
N GLN A 359 -11.09 1.29 -19.24
CA GLN A 359 -11.81 1.76 -20.44
C GLN A 359 -13.29 1.40 -20.34
N ARG A 360 -14.16 2.18 -21.01
CA ARG A 360 -15.62 1.94 -20.96
C ARG A 360 -15.97 0.48 -21.25
N GLU A 361 -15.31 -0.14 -22.22
CA GLU A 361 -15.55 -1.52 -22.61
C GLU A 361 -15.16 -2.52 -21.49
N GLU A 362 -14.06 -2.27 -20.78
CA GLU A 362 -13.63 -3.08 -19.63
C GLU A 362 -14.62 -2.94 -18.47
N VAL A 363 -15.09 -1.72 -18.23
CA VAL A 363 -16.10 -1.45 -17.20
C VAL A 363 -17.44 -2.09 -17.55
N ILE A 364 -17.89 -2.01 -18.80
CA ILE A 364 -19.10 -2.68 -19.30
C ILE A 364 -19.00 -4.19 -19.11
N LEU A 365 -17.85 -4.79 -19.44
CA LEU A 365 -17.62 -6.21 -19.22
C LEU A 365 -17.70 -6.57 -17.73
N ASN A 366 -17.14 -5.75 -16.84
CA ASN A 366 -17.25 -5.93 -15.40
C ASN A 366 -18.70 -5.83 -14.91
N ILE A 367 -19.48 -4.86 -15.41
CA ILE A 367 -20.91 -4.74 -15.10
C ILE A 367 -21.66 -6.00 -15.56
N TRP A 368 -21.39 -6.51 -16.76
CA TRP A 368 -21.96 -7.78 -17.24
C TRP A 368 -21.62 -8.94 -16.31
N ILE A 369 -20.37 -9.06 -15.86
CA ILE A 369 -19.94 -10.08 -14.90
C ILE A 369 -20.77 -9.97 -13.61
N HIS A 370 -20.98 -8.76 -13.09
CA HIS A 370 -21.76 -8.56 -11.87
C HIS A 370 -23.25 -8.91 -12.05
N VAL A 371 -23.85 -8.53 -13.18
CA VAL A 371 -25.22 -8.89 -13.58
C VAL A 371 -25.37 -10.41 -13.68
N ILE A 372 -24.46 -11.08 -14.39
CA ILE A 372 -24.48 -12.53 -14.60
C ILE A 372 -24.27 -13.27 -13.27
N ARG A 373 -23.39 -12.77 -12.38
CA ARG A 373 -23.26 -13.28 -11.02
C ARG A 373 -24.57 -13.15 -10.23
N GLY A 374 -25.29 -12.04 -10.39
CA GLY A 374 -26.63 -11.85 -9.85
C GLY A 374 -27.59 -12.94 -10.31
N ALA A 375 -27.71 -13.12 -11.63
CA ALA A 375 -28.55 -14.15 -12.23
C ALA A 375 -28.17 -15.57 -11.77
N CYS A 376 -26.88 -15.91 -11.79
CA CYS A 376 -26.36 -17.19 -11.31
C CYS A 376 -26.78 -17.49 -9.86
N ARG A 377 -26.74 -16.49 -8.97
CA ARG A 377 -27.19 -16.64 -7.57
C ARG A 377 -28.68 -16.95 -7.49
N GLU A 378 -29.53 -16.24 -8.24
CA GLU A 378 -30.98 -16.46 -8.23
C GLU A 378 -31.35 -17.86 -8.73
N VAL A 379 -30.67 -18.33 -9.79
CA VAL A 379 -30.90 -19.68 -10.32
C VAL A 379 -30.08 -20.76 -9.61
N LYS A 380 -29.33 -20.45 -8.54
CA LYS A 380 -28.51 -21.40 -7.77
C LYS A 380 -27.50 -22.17 -8.63
N VAL A 381 -26.81 -21.46 -9.51
CA VAL A 381 -25.73 -21.96 -10.36
C VAL A 381 -24.41 -21.33 -9.91
N PRO A 382 -23.32 -22.09 -9.72
CA PRO A 382 -21.99 -21.52 -9.47
C PRO A 382 -21.53 -20.68 -10.66
N PHE A 383 -21.09 -19.44 -10.42
CA PHE A 383 -20.67 -18.52 -11.49
C PHE A 383 -19.59 -19.11 -12.39
N ASP A 384 -18.63 -19.85 -11.82
CA ASP A 384 -17.52 -20.45 -12.57
C ASP A 384 -18.00 -21.51 -13.58
N ASN A 385 -19.14 -22.15 -13.32
CA ASN A 385 -19.75 -23.10 -14.27
C ASN A 385 -20.34 -22.39 -15.49
N TYR A 386 -20.62 -21.08 -15.40
CA TYR A 386 -21.13 -20.27 -16.50
C TYR A 386 -20.02 -19.49 -17.22
N TRP A 387 -19.06 -18.91 -16.50
CA TRP A 387 -18.15 -17.91 -17.06
C TRP A 387 -16.84 -18.46 -17.63
N TYR A 388 -16.26 -19.52 -17.05
CA TYR A 388 -14.95 -20.05 -17.48
C TYR A 388 -15.11 -21.12 -18.57
N VAL A 389 -15.10 -20.69 -19.84
CA VAL A 389 -15.40 -21.54 -21.01
C VAL A 389 -14.16 -21.97 -21.80
N GLU A 390 -12.97 -22.06 -21.18
CA GLU A 390 -11.87 -22.73 -21.89
C GLU A 390 -12.19 -24.22 -22.12
N LYS A 391 -12.93 -24.84 -21.19
CA LYS A 391 -13.49 -26.20 -21.31
C LYS A 391 -14.83 -26.28 -20.57
N PRO A 392 -15.96 -25.99 -21.24
CA PRO A 392 -17.27 -26.12 -20.61
C PRO A 392 -17.48 -27.55 -20.11
N GLY A 393 -17.90 -27.69 -18.84
CA GLY A 393 -18.29 -28.98 -18.29
C GLY A 393 -19.52 -29.56 -19.01
N PRO A 394 -19.85 -30.85 -18.79
CA PRO A 394 -21.00 -31.49 -19.43
C PRO A 394 -22.33 -30.78 -19.16
N ASP A 395 -22.44 -30.11 -18.01
CA ASP A 395 -23.66 -29.41 -17.58
C ASP A 395 -23.74 -27.95 -18.06
N TYR A 396 -22.77 -27.48 -18.86
CA TYR A 396 -22.72 -26.10 -19.35
C TYR A 396 -23.97 -25.70 -20.15
N PRO A 397 -24.50 -26.51 -21.09
CA PRO A 397 -25.70 -26.12 -21.84
C PRO A 397 -26.92 -25.87 -20.93
N GLU A 398 -27.12 -26.70 -19.91
CA GLU A 398 -28.21 -26.54 -18.94
C GLU A 398 -27.97 -25.31 -18.05
N THR A 399 -26.74 -25.15 -17.55
CA THR A 399 -26.29 -23.99 -16.77
C THR A 399 -26.56 -22.70 -17.53
N LYS A 400 -26.13 -22.64 -18.79
CA LYS A 400 -26.33 -21.50 -19.68
C LYS A 400 -27.81 -21.21 -19.88
N ALA A 401 -28.61 -22.22 -20.24
CA ALA A 401 -30.05 -22.07 -20.45
C ALA A 401 -30.78 -21.54 -19.21
N ARG A 402 -30.39 -21.96 -18.01
CA ARG A 402 -30.97 -21.47 -16.75
C ARG A 402 -30.65 -20.00 -16.49
N VAL A 403 -29.38 -19.61 -16.66
CA VAL A 403 -28.93 -18.23 -16.43
C VAL A 403 -29.55 -17.30 -17.49
N GLU A 404 -29.44 -17.64 -18.78
CA GLU A 404 -30.02 -16.84 -19.86
C GLU A 404 -31.55 -16.83 -19.83
N GLY A 405 -32.19 -17.91 -19.40
CA GLY A 405 -33.63 -17.96 -19.17
C GLY A 405 -34.07 -16.96 -18.10
N ARG A 406 -33.29 -16.82 -17.02
CA ARG A 406 -33.56 -15.80 -15.99
C ARG A 406 -33.36 -14.37 -16.50
N LEU A 407 -32.31 -14.13 -17.28
CA LEU A 407 -32.10 -12.83 -17.93
C LEU A 407 -33.24 -12.49 -18.90
N THR A 408 -33.69 -13.49 -19.66
CA THR A 408 -34.82 -13.39 -20.60
C THR A 408 -36.13 -13.03 -19.88
N GLU A 409 -36.39 -13.64 -18.73
CA GLU A 409 -37.56 -13.33 -17.91
C GLU A 409 -37.60 -11.85 -17.50
N ILE A 410 -36.44 -11.27 -17.16
CA ILE A 410 -36.33 -9.86 -16.76
C ILE A 410 -36.48 -8.93 -17.97
N LEU A 411 -35.88 -9.26 -19.11
CA LEU A 411 -35.91 -8.44 -20.31
C LEU A 411 -37.20 -8.58 -21.13
N GLY A 412 -37.95 -9.67 -20.94
CA GLY A 412 -39.07 -10.06 -21.79
C GLY A 412 -38.66 -10.53 -23.21
N ARG A 413 -37.35 -10.68 -23.45
CA ARG A 413 -36.73 -11.15 -24.71
C ARG A 413 -35.36 -11.74 -24.44
N GLU A 414 -34.81 -12.50 -25.40
CA GLU A 414 -33.46 -13.04 -25.25
C GLU A 414 -32.42 -11.92 -25.05
N PRO A 415 -31.47 -12.07 -24.11
CA PRO A 415 -30.47 -11.06 -23.82
C PRO A 415 -29.49 -10.89 -24.98
N ASN A 416 -29.28 -9.66 -25.43
CA ASN A 416 -28.18 -9.33 -26.32
C ASN A 416 -27.00 -8.78 -25.50
N PHE A 417 -25.97 -9.59 -25.28
CA PHE A 417 -24.78 -9.20 -24.50
C PHE A 417 -23.95 -8.07 -25.14
N GLY A 418 -24.22 -7.71 -26.40
CA GLY A 418 -23.64 -6.53 -27.05
C GLY A 418 -24.52 -5.27 -26.98
N ASP A 419 -25.74 -5.36 -26.45
CA ASP A 419 -26.68 -4.24 -26.34
C ASP A 419 -26.57 -3.57 -24.96
N GLU A 420 -26.08 -2.33 -24.92
CA GLU A 420 -26.02 -1.56 -23.67
C GLU A 420 -27.43 -1.26 -23.11
N GLY A 421 -28.48 -1.28 -23.94
CA GLY A 421 -29.86 -1.15 -23.48
C GLY A 421 -30.30 -2.31 -22.58
N ASP A 422 -29.98 -3.53 -22.98
CA ASP A 422 -30.20 -4.74 -22.18
C ASP A 422 -29.38 -4.70 -20.89
N LEU A 423 -28.10 -4.36 -21.00
CA LEU A 423 -27.24 -4.22 -19.83
C LEU A 423 -27.79 -3.18 -18.85
N ASN A 424 -28.31 -2.06 -19.34
CA ASN A 424 -28.86 -1.01 -18.50
C ASN A 424 -30.08 -1.48 -17.70
N LEU A 425 -31.01 -2.20 -18.33
CA LEU A 425 -32.17 -2.76 -17.63
C LEU A 425 -31.74 -3.79 -16.57
N LEU A 426 -30.80 -4.67 -16.93
CA LEU A 426 -30.29 -5.69 -16.01
C LEU A 426 -29.45 -5.09 -14.87
N SER A 427 -28.69 -4.03 -15.14
CA SER A 427 -27.93 -3.29 -14.14
C SER A 427 -28.86 -2.65 -13.11
N ILE A 428 -29.94 -2.01 -13.57
CA ILE A 428 -30.96 -1.44 -12.67
C ILE A 428 -31.57 -2.55 -11.81
N HIS A 429 -31.85 -3.72 -12.39
CA HIS A 429 -32.42 -4.85 -11.67
C HIS A 429 -31.47 -5.43 -10.60
N TYR A 430 -30.23 -5.76 -10.98
CA TYR A 430 -29.30 -6.49 -10.12
C TYR A 430 -28.40 -5.61 -9.25
N LEU A 431 -28.08 -4.40 -9.70
CA LEU A 431 -27.17 -3.47 -9.03
C LEU A 431 -27.90 -2.25 -8.44
N GLY A 432 -29.15 -2.02 -8.82
CA GLY A 432 -29.96 -0.90 -8.33
C GLY A 432 -29.64 0.45 -8.98
N GLU A 433 -28.83 0.47 -10.04
CA GLU A 433 -28.37 1.68 -10.71
C GLU A 433 -28.18 1.47 -12.23
N SER A 434 -28.17 2.57 -12.97
CA SER A 434 -27.98 2.55 -14.43
C SER A 434 -26.54 2.20 -14.80
N VAL A 435 -26.33 1.70 -16.03
CA VAL A 435 -24.97 1.42 -16.54
C VAL A 435 -24.08 2.66 -16.49
N GLU A 436 -24.59 3.83 -16.83
CA GLU A 436 -23.79 5.06 -16.80
C GLU A 436 -23.38 5.45 -15.37
N THR A 437 -24.27 5.23 -14.39
CA THR A 437 -23.95 5.42 -12.97
C THR A 437 -22.89 4.43 -12.51
N SER A 438 -23.05 3.15 -12.84
CA SER A 438 -22.04 2.12 -12.52
C SER A 438 -20.71 2.40 -13.19
N ILE A 439 -20.70 2.90 -14.43
CA ILE A 439 -19.48 3.30 -15.11
C ILE A 439 -18.80 4.43 -14.35
N GLN A 440 -19.55 5.46 -13.95
CA GLN A 440 -18.98 6.56 -13.19
C GLN A 440 -18.41 6.11 -11.83
N THR A 441 -19.14 5.28 -11.08
CA THR A 441 -18.70 4.73 -9.79
C THR A 441 -17.49 3.81 -9.94
N HIS A 442 -17.49 2.96 -10.96
CA HIS A 442 -16.37 2.06 -11.25
C HIS A 442 -15.13 2.84 -11.63
N VAL A 443 -15.25 3.79 -12.58
CA VAL A 443 -14.14 4.67 -12.98
C VAL A 443 -13.57 5.39 -11.75
N GLU A 444 -14.40 5.85 -10.82
CA GLU A 444 -13.92 6.43 -9.56
C GLU A 444 -13.09 5.45 -8.73
N SER A 445 -13.52 4.19 -8.60
CA SER A 445 -12.80 3.16 -7.84
C SER A 445 -11.56 2.58 -8.53
N SER A 446 -11.50 2.64 -9.86
CA SER A 446 -10.40 2.11 -10.68
C SER A 446 -9.42 3.19 -11.14
N THR A 447 -9.67 4.46 -10.81
CA THR A 447 -8.77 5.54 -11.22
C THR A 447 -7.49 5.49 -10.39
N VAL A 448 -6.34 5.54 -11.05
CA VAL A 448 -5.04 5.56 -10.39
C VAL A 448 -4.18 6.73 -10.89
N TYR A 449 -3.47 7.35 -9.95
CA TYR A 449 -2.39 8.28 -10.24
C TYR A 449 -1.12 7.51 -10.62
N ARG A 450 -0.56 7.82 -11.79
CA ARG A 450 0.81 7.42 -12.15
C ARG A 450 1.71 8.59 -11.80
N SER A 451 2.72 8.40 -10.96
CA SER A 451 3.54 9.51 -10.49
C SER A 451 5.03 9.18 -10.49
N TYR A 452 5.82 10.06 -11.10
CA TYR A 452 7.28 9.99 -11.06
C TYR A 452 7.89 10.44 -9.73
N THR A 453 7.09 10.98 -8.80
CA THR A 453 7.53 11.20 -7.40
C THR A 453 7.60 9.89 -6.63
N ASN A 454 6.91 8.83 -7.07
CA ASN A 454 6.95 7.50 -6.44
C ASN A 454 8.22 6.74 -6.85
N SER A 455 9.36 7.35 -6.56
CA SER A 455 10.72 6.91 -6.85
C SER A 455 11.43 6.47 -5.57
N VAL A 456 12.61 5.86 -5.72
CA VAL A 456 13.43 5.42 -4.59
C VAL A 456 14.83 6.01 -4.70
N ILE A 457 15.32 6.56 -3.59
CA ILE A 457 16.71 7.00 -3.45
C ILE A 457 17.47 5.94 -2.68
N VAL A 458 18.57 5.47 -3.25
CA VAL A 458 19.50 4.53 -2.60
C VAL A 458 20.87 5.18 -2.57
N ASN A 459 21.22 5.77 -1.43
CA ASN A 459 22.55 6.29 -1.18
C ASN A 459 23.46 5.17 -0.68
N ALA A 460 24.40 4.72 -1.50
CA ALA A 460 25.30 3.61 -1.18
C ALA A 460 26.67 4.09 -0.66
N GLY A 461 26.75 5.33 -0.14
CA GLY A 461 27.99 5.94 0.34
C GLY A 461 29.00 6.08 -0.79
N GLU A 462 30.15 5.42 -0.64
CA GLU A 462 31.26 5.49 -1.61
C GLU A 462 30.90 4.96 -3.02
N LYS A 463 29.89 4.09 -3.13
CA LYS A 463 29.41 3.60 -4.44
C LYS A 463 28.49 4.58 -5.15
N GLY A 464 28.21 5.74 -4.54
CA GLY A 464 27.38 6.79 -5.10
C GLY A 464 25.88 6.57 -4.85
N ILE A 465 25.08 7.31 -5.60
CA ILE A 465 23.62 7.35 -5.45
C ILE A 465 22.96 6.67 -6.64
N LEU A 466 22.04 5.76 -6.34
CA LEU A 466 21.14 5.14 -7.29
C LEU A 466 19.74 5.73 -7.13
N LEU A 467 19.16 6.18 -8.24
CA LEU A 467 17.78 6.62 -8.33
C LEU A 467 17.00 5.61 -9.15
N LEU A 468 15.97 5.02 -8.52
CA LEU A 468 15.00 4.19 -9.24
C LEU A 468 13.80 5.05 -9.58
N LEU A 469 13.56 5.27 -10.88
CA LEU A 469 12.44 6.07 -11.38
C LEU A 469 11.41 5.15 -12.05
N PRO A 470 10.10 5.35 -11.80
CA PRO A 470 9.09 4.53 -12.43
C PRO A 470 8.98 4.90 -13.91
N ARG A 471 8.87 3.92 -14.79
CA ARG A 471 8.60 4.09 -16.22
C ARG A 471 7.16 3.70 -16.50
N TYR A 472 6.50 4.51 -17.34
CA TYR A 472 5.12 4.29 -17.74
C TYR A 472 5.01 4.29 -19.26
N ARG A 473 4.10 3.48 -19.80
CA ARG A 473 3.77 3.47 -21.22
C ARG A 473 2.53 4.30 -21.50
N ALA A 474 2.47 4.81 -22.72
CA ALA A 474 1.27 5.45 -23.24
C ALA A 474 0.09 4.47 -23.22
N SER A 475 -1.03 4.92 -22.66
CA SER A 475 -2.31 4.21 -22.74
C SER A 475 -2.94 4.39 -24.12
N LYS A 476 -4.02 3.64 -24.40
CA LYS A 476 -4.75 3.75 -25.67
C LYS A 476 -5.19 5.20 -25.92
N GLY A 477 -4.78 5.77 -27.05
CA GLY A 477 -5.09 7.15 -27.43
C GLY A 477 -4.09 8.20 -26.95
N GLU A 478 -3.00 7.81 -26.30
CA GLU A 478 -1.87 8.66 -25.93
C GLU A 478 -0.64 8.38 -26.82
N HIS A 479 0.34 9.30 -26.83
CA HIS A 479 1.56 9.16 -27.63
C HIS A 479 2.76 8.81 -26.75
N GLN A 480 3.52 7.77 -27.10
CA GLN A 480 4.71 7.34 -26.33
C GLN A 480 5.81 8.42 -26.29
N GLU A 481 5.90 9.26 -27.32
CA GLU A 481 6.83 10.38 -27.39
C GLU A 481 6.59 11.41 -26.27
N ASP A 482 5.35 11.59 -25.83
CA ASP A 482 5.03 12.49 -24.73
C ASP A 482 5.56 11.95 -23.40
N TYR A 483 5.55 10.62 -23.22
CA TYR A 483 6.15 9.95 -22.06
C TYR A 483 7.66 10.07 -22.06
N GLN A 484 8.31 9.91 -23.21
CA GLN A 484 9.75 10.10 -23.33
C GLN A 484 10.15 11.55 -22.97
N LYS A 485 9.38 12.55 -23.42
CA LYS A 485 9.60 13.95 -23.01
C LYS A 485 9.40 14.16 -21.51
N MET A 486 8.39 13.52 -20.91
CA MET A 486 8.19 13.56 -19.46
C MET A 486 9.36 12.91 -18.73
N GLU A 487 9.82 11.73 -19.15
CA GLU A 487 10.99 11.05 -18.56
C GLU A 487 12.25 11.93 -18.60
N ILE A 488 12.50 12.65 -19.70
CA ILE A 488 13.62 13.60 -19.80
C ILE A 488 13.48 14.75 -18.79
N ALA A 489 12.28 15.31 -18.64
CA ALA A 489 12.03 16.39 -17.68
C ALA A 489 12.22 15.90 -16.23
N VAL A 490 11.73 14.71 -15.91
CA VAL A 490 11.93 14.05 -14.61
C VAL A 490 13.41 13.83 -14.36
N GLU A 491 14.14 13.21 -15.29
CA GLU A 491 15.58 12.99 -15.15
C GLU A 491 16.34 14.29 -14.94
N THR A 492 15.97 15.36 -15.65
CA THR A 492 16.55 16.70 -15.47
C THR A 492 16.33 17.22 -14.04
N ALA A 493 15.11 17.09 -13.50
CA ALA A 493 14.80 17.51 -12.13
C ALA A 493 15.61 16.71 -11.09
N TYR A 494 15.65 15.39 -11.20
CA TYR A 494 16.41 14.55 -10.26
C TYR A 494 17.92 14.76 -10.35
N ARG A 495 18.47 14.96 -11.57
CA ARG A 495 19.90 15.27 -11.75
C ARG A 495 20.30 16.63 -11.20
N LYS A 496 19.35 17.55 -11.00
CA LYS A 496 19.66 18.81 -10.32
C LYS A 496 20.06 18.58 -8.87
N ALA A 497 19.38 17.67 -8.17
CA ALA A 497 19.77 17.24 -6.81
C ALA A 497 20.98 16.31 -6.84
N TYR A 498 21.07 15.42 -7.83
CA TYR A 498 22.12 14.41 -7.94
C TYR A 498 22.73 14.30 -9.34
N PRO A 499 23.66 15.20 -9.71
CA PRO A 499 24.23 15.23 -11.06
C PRO A 499 24.86 13.89 -11.48
N GLU A 500 25.57 13.27 -10.55
CA GLU A 500 26.34 12.03 -10.76
C GLU A 500 25.55 10.75 -10.41
N ALA A 501 24.26 10.85 -10.11
CA ALA A 501 23.47 9.67 -9.77
C ALA A 501 23.34 8.72 -10.97
N SER A 502 23.42 7.43 -10.65
CA SER A 502 22.99 6.37 -11.54
C SER A 502 21.47 6.31 -11.55
N ILE A 503 20.85 6.45 -12.73
CA ILE A 503 19.40 6.38 -12.88
C ILE A 503 19.02 5.04 -13.51
N ARG A 504 17.99 4.40 -12.95
CA ARG A 504 17.38 3.18 -13.49
C ARG A 504 15.87 3.36 -13.60
N TRP A 505 15.38 3.27 -14.82
CA TRP A 505 13.95 3.32 -15.14
C TRP A 505 13.34 1.92 -15.02
N ILE A 506 12.34 1.75 -14.16
CA ILE A 506 11.68 0.46 -13.90
C ILE A 506 10.25 0.51 -14.39
N ASP A 507 9.87 -0.39 -15.29
CA ASP A 507 8.50 -0.51 -15.78
C ASP A 507 7.52 -0.71 -14.62
N SER A 508 6.65 0.26 -14.40
CA SER A 508 5.73 0.33 -13.27
C SER A 508 4.27 0.35 -13.70
N ASP A 509 3.94 0.08 -14.97
CA ASP A 509 2.56 0.15 -15.46
C ASP A 509 1.63 -0.83 -14.73
N PHE A 510 2.09 -2.07 -14.54
CA PHE A 510 1.29 -3.08 -13.85
C PHE A 510 1.10 -2.73 -12.37
N MET A 511 2.18 -2.33 -11.69
CA MET A 511 2.11 -1.95 -10.28
C MET A 511 1.25 -0.71 -10.06
N ALA A 512 1.29 0.27 -10.98
CA ALA A 512 0.44 1.44 -10.92
C ALA A 512 -1.04 1.06 -10.96
N ARG A 513 -1.44 0.07 -11.77
CA ARG A 513 -2.84 -0.44 -11.73
C ARG A 513 -3.24 -1.05 -10.40
N LEU A 514 -2.27 -1.51 -9.61
CA LEU A 514 -2.50 -2.02 -8.26
C LEU A 514 -2.48 -0.92 -7.19
N GLY A 515 -2.27 0.35 -7.56
CA GLY A 515 -2.35 1.49 -6.65
C GLY A 515 -1.02 2.11 -6.23
N GLY A 516 0.13 1.62 -6.70
CA GLY A 516 1.44 2.13 -6.27
C GLY A 516 2.56 1.92 -7.28
N ALA A 517 3.79 2.34 -6.95
CA ALA A 517 4.96 2.08 -7.78
C ALA A 517 6.17 1.72 -6.92
N LEU A 518 7.35 2.27 -7.24
CA LEU A 518 8.63 1.85 -6.65
C LEU A 518 8.71 2.20 -5.17
N HIS A 519 8.29 3.41 -4.78
CA HIS A 519 8.37 3.85 -3.40
C HIS A 519 7.40 3.07 -2.51
N CYS A 520 6.18 2.81 -2.98
CA CYS A 520 5.19 2.00 -2.24
C CYS A 520 5.66 0.55 -2.01
N ALA A 521 6.45 0.02 -2.94
CA ALA A 521 6.91 -1.38 -2.93
C ALA A 521 8.30 -1.58 -2.34
N SER A 522 8.90 -0.55 -1.72
CA SER A 522 10.25 -0.64 -1.18
C SER A 522 10.50 0.29 0.00
N ILE A 523 11.46 -0.10 0.84
CA ILE A 523 11.98 0.70 1.96
C ILE A 523 13.49 0.70 1.92
N THR A 524 14.10 1.88 1.84
CA THR A 524 15.54 2.07 2.07
C THR A 524 15.80 2.01 3.58
N VAL A 525 16.51 0.99 4.05
CA VAL A 525 16.87 0.87 5.48
C VAL A 525 18.22 1.54 5.68
N PRO A 526 18.32 2.55 6.56
CA PRO A 526 19.55 3.32 6.70
C PRO A 526 20.66 2.53 7.40
N LEU A 527 21.91 2.89 7.12
CA LEU A 527 23.07 2.47 7.91
C LEU A 527 22.90 2.92 9.37
N PRO A 528 23.26 2.11 10.39
CA PRO A 528 23.17 2.50 11.80
C PRO A 528 23.92 3.79 12.09
#